data_AF-A0A4Q3C5G8-F1
#
_entry.id   AF-A0A4Q3C5G8-F1
#
_cell.length_a   1.000
_cell.length_b   1.000
_cell.length_c   1.000
_cell.angle_alpha   90.00
_cell.angle_beta   90.00
_cell.angle_gamma   90.00
#
_symmetry.space_group_name_H-M   'P 1'
#
loop_
_entity.id
_entity.type
_entity.pdbx_description
1 polymer ?
#
loop_
_entity_poly.entity_id
_entity_poly.type
_entity_poly.pdbx_seq_one_letter_code
_entity_poly.pdbx_strand_id
1 'polypeptide(L)'
;TWENKKGTINANNKTDEGEGRGAYIEFAPGSVVQAKVASSYVTPEQAHLNLTNELGKFKTFDATRAASNNIWNKLFHRVLVEGGTEAQRTTFYSCLYRANLFSHRFFEINKEGKPYYFSPYDGKLHGGYMYTDNGFWDTFRAQFPLNTILHPKMEGQYMQALLAAQEQCGWFPAWSFPSETGGMLGNHAISLLADAWVKGIRTFDPQQALKAYSHEANNKGPWGGANGRGLASYYNEHGYVPYSEKTLGATAQSLEYAYDDFCGYTLAKAVGNKEYMDAFGKNMYNYKSLYDPGTRFMRAKDDKGKWVEPFDPLAWGGPYTEGNAWHWQWSVFHDVNGLIKLMGGNKNFTAKIDSVFSEPSTIVPGQYGSVIHEMTEMALIK
;
A
#
# COMPACT_ATOMS: atom_id res chain seq x y z
N THR A 1 12.21 -18.83 34.14
CA THR A 1 11.94 -18.79 32.69
C THR A 1 11.47 -20.15 32.20
N TRP A 2 10.97 -20.25 30.98
CA TRP A 2 10.60 -21.51 30.33
C TRP A 2 11.11 -21.55 28.89
N GLU A 3 11.29 -22.76 28.37
CA GLU A 3 11.71 -23.03 26.99
C GLU A 3 10.72 -24.01 26.33
N ASN A 4 10.19 -23.62 25.17
CA ASN A 4 9.03 -24.28 24.58
C ASN A 4 9.33 -25.55 23.78
N LYS A 5 10.52 -25.69 23.17
CA LYS A 5 10.84 -26.84 22.31
C LYS A 5 11.10 -28.10 23.10
N LYS A 6 11.73 -27.98 24.28
CA LYS A 6 12.01 -29.10 25.20
C LYS A 6 11.04 -29.13 26.39
N GLY A 7 10.20 -28.10 26.55
CA GLY A 7 9.24 -28.02 27.65
C GLY A 7 9.91 -27.89 29.03
N THR A 8 11.03 -27.17 29.11
CA THR A 8 11.80 -27.04 30.37
C THR A 8 11.43 -25.78 31.12
N ILE A 9 11.34 -25.87 32.45
CA ILE A 9 11.09 -24.75 33.35
C ILE A 9 12.33 -24.55 34.22
N ASN A 10 12.91 -23.35 34.13
CA ASN A 10 14.03 -22.91 34.96
C ASN A 10 13.49 -21.96 36.03
N ALA A 11 13.13 -22.51 37.19
CA ALA A 11 12.61 -21.74 38.32
C ALA A 11 13.64 -20.72 38.82
N ASN A 12 13.16 -19.55 39.27
CA ASN A 12 13.97 -18.43 39.77
C ASN A 12 15.00 -17.85 38.79
N ASN A 13 15.04 -18.31 37.53
CA ASN A 13 15.92 -17.74 36.52
C ASN A 13 15.40 -16.36 36.07
N LYS A 14 16.27 -15.35 36.14
CA LYS A 14 15.95 -13.93 35.87
C LYS A 14 16.17 -13.50 34.42
N THR A 15 17.00 -14.24 33.69
CA THR A 15 17.41 -13.92 32.31
C THR A 15 17.52 -15.21 31.52
N ASP A 16 17.01 -15.21 30.29
CA ASP A 16 17.11 -16.37 29.38
C ASP A 16 17.16 -15.87 27.95
N GLU A 17 17.81 -16.62 27.07
CA GLU A 17 18.08 -16.22 25.69
C GLU A 17 17.99 -17.39 24.72
N GLY A 18 17.75 -17.07 23.45
CA GLY A 18 17.56 -18.03 22.38
C GLY A 18 16.10 -18.18 21.94
N GLU A 19 15.86 -19.15 21.07
CA GLU A 19 14.53 -19.40 20.50
C GLU A 19 13.60 -20.05 21.52
N GLY A 20 12.30 -19.70 21.46
CA GLY A 20 11.29 -20.39 22.25
C GLY A 20 11.29 -20.07 23.74
N ARG A 21 11.91 -18.95 24.14
CA ARG A 21 12.01 -18.53 25.53
C ARG A 21 10.80 -17.74 25.99
N GLY A 22 10.46 -17.88 27.26
CA GLY A 22 9.56 -16.97 27.95
C GLY A 22 9.82 -16.88 29.45
N ALA A 23 9.11 -15.97 30.09
CA ALA A 23 9.15 -15.75 31.53
C ALA A 23 7.77 -15.99 32.14
N TYR A 24 7.75 -16.38 33.41
CA TYR A 24 6.54 -16.44 34.22
C TYR A 24 6.82 -15.72 35.54
N ILE A 25 5.79 -15.09 36.08
CA ILE A 25 5.77 -14.44 37.38
C ILE A 25 4.48 -14.86 38.07
N GLU A 26 4.54 -15.07 39.38
CA GLU A 26 3.42 -15.56 40.18
C GLU A 26 3.03 -14.53 41.23
N PHE A 27 1.72 -14.39 41.45
CA PHE A 27 1.14 -13.47 42.41
C PHE A 27 0.17 -14.23 43.33
N ALA A 28 -0.03 -13.75 44.54
CA ALA A 28 -0.95 -14.36 45.48
C ALA A 28 -2.40 -14.37 44.91
N PRO A 29 -3.21 -15.41 45.18
CA PRO A 29 -4.61 -15.44 44.79
C PRO A 29 -5.37 -14.18 45.22
N GLY A 30 -6.18 -13.62 44.31
CA GLY A 30 -6.93 -12.37 44.55
C GLY A 30 -6.14 -11.07 44.32
N SER A 31 -4.87 -11.16 43.89
CA SER A 31 -4.08 -9.97 43.55
C SER A 31 -4.63 -9.24 42.32
N VAL A 32 -4.72 -7.92 42.39
CA VAL A 32 -4.94 -7.05 41.23
C VAL A 32 -3.58 -6.55 40.76
N VAL A 33 -3.17 -6.95 39.56
CA VAL A 33 -1.85 -6.63 38.99
C VAL A 33 -2.01 -5.69 37.81
N GLN A 34 -1.18 -4.64 37.75
CA GLN A 34 -1.04 -3.77 36.60
C GLN A 34 0.35 -3.92 36.01
N ALA A 35 0.42 -4.23 34.72
CA ALA A 35 1.65 -4.29 33.95
C ALA A 35 1.68 -3.15 32.93
N LYS A 36 2.77 -2.38 32.92
CA LYS A 36 3.04 -1.42 31.84
C LYS A 36 4.13 -2.01 30.96
N VAL A 37 3.88 -2.03 29.66
CA VAL A 37 4.78 -2.62 28.68
C VAL A 37 5.05 -1.58 27.61
N ALA A 38 6.31 -1.45 27.23
CA ALA A 38 6.76 -0.71 26.07
C ALA A 38 7.88 -1.52 25.40
N SER A 39 8.07 -1.29 24.11
CA SER A 39 9.14 -1.89 23.32
C SER A 39 9.91 -0.81 22.57
N SER A 40 11.00 -1.21 21.93
CA SER A 40 11.81 -0.40 21.04
C SER A 40 12.46 -1.32 20.00
N TYR A 41 12.60 -0.83 18.77
CA TYR A 41 13.42 -1.47 17.73
C TYR A 41 14.89 -1.06 17.83
N VAL A 42 15.23 -0.14 18.74
CA VAL A 42 16.57 0.44 18.88
C VAL A 42 17.35 -0.23 20.00
N THR A 43 16.98 -0.01 21.27
CA THR A 43 17.66 -0.62 22.43
C THR A 43 16.70 -0.78 23.62
N PRO A 44 17.04 -1.62 24.62
CA PRO A 44 16.31 -1.69 25.88
C PRO A 44 16.21 -0.34 26.62
N GLU A 45 17.24 0.51 26.56
CA GLU A 45 17.23 1.84 27.15
C GLU A 45 16.21 2.75 26.46
N GLN A 46 16.09 2.65 25.14
CA GLN A 46 15.06 3.38 24.40
C GLN A 46 13.65 2.84 24.75
N ALA A 47 13.46 1.52 24.92
CA ALA A 47 12.19 0.96 25.39
C ALA A 47 11.79 1.50 26.77
N HIS A 48 12.76 1.65 27.68
CA HIS A 48 12.55 2.26 28.98
C HIS A 48 12.21 3.76 28.88
N LEU A 49 12.85 4.48 27.96
CA LEU A 49 12.52 5.88 27.67
C LEU A 49 11.08 6.01 27.13
N ASN A 50 10.66 5.14 26.20
CA ASN A 50 9.29 5.10 25.67
C ASN A 50 8.29 4.84 26.81
N LEU A 51 8.55 3.83 27.66
CA LEU A 51 7.73 3.53 28.83
C LEU A 51 7.55 4.76 29.74
N THR A 52 8.64 5.47 30.01
CA THR A 52 8.66 6.65 30.88
C THR A 52 7.86 7.81 30.26
N ASN A 53 8.11 8.11 28.99
CA ASN A 53 7.50 9.25 28.30
C ASN A 53 6.01 9.03 28.02
N GLU A 54 5.62 7.81 27.64
CA GLU A 54 4.26 7.52 27.16
C GLU A 54 3.34 7.04 28.28
N LEU A 55 3.83 6.16 29.16
CA LEU A 55 3.02 5.51 30.20
C LEU A 55 3.41 5.92 31.63
N GLY A 56 4.58 6.50 31.84
CA GLY A 56 5.14 6.78 33.17
C GLY A 56 4.24 7.63 34.05
N LYS A 57 3.60 8.66 33.46
CA LYS A 57 2.71 9.58 34.19
C LYS A 57 1.38 8.99 34.64
N PHE A 58 0.91 7.89 34.04
CA PHE A 58 -0.40 7.30 34.34
C PHE A 58 -0.29 6.31 35.49
N LYS A 59 -0.90 6.60 36.64
CA LYS A 59 -0.80 5.75 37.84
C LYS A 59 -1.70 4.51 37.81
N THR A 60 -2.75 4.52 36.99
CA THR A 60 -3.76 3.44 36.93
C THR A 60 -4.09 3.09 35.49
N PHE A 61 -4.60 1.87 35.26
CA PHE A 61 -5.14 1.46 33.96
C PHE A 61 -6.21 2.43 33.45
N ASP A 62 -7.14 2.85 34.31
CA ASP A 62 -8.22 3.76 33.91
C ASP A 62 -7.69 5.13 33.46
N ALA A 63 -6.60 5.63 34.04
CA ALA A 63 -5.96 6.85 33.59
C ALA A 63 -5.38 6.70 32.17
N THR A 64 -4.74 5.56 31.88
CA THR A 64 -4.26 5.23 30.53
C THR A 64 -5.42 5.09 29.54
N ARG A 65 -6.51 4.40 29.93
CA ARG A 65 -7.72 4.25 29.11
C ARG A 65 -8.34 5.61 28.77
N ALA A 66 -8.49 6.48 29.76
CA ALA A 66 -9.05 7.81 29.56
C ALA A 66 -8.19 8.66 28.63
N ALA A 67 -6.86 8.58 28.75
CA ALA A 67 -5.94 9.26 27.84
C ALA A 67 -6.06 8.75 26.40
N SER A 68 -6.15 7.43 26.20
CA SER A 68 -6.38 6.81 24.89
C SER A 68 -7.71 7.26 24.26
N ASN A 69 -8.80 7.26 25.05
CA ASN A 69 -10.11 7.74 24.60
C ASN A 69 -10.05 9.19 24.12
N ASN A 70 -9.33 10.05 24.84
CA ASN A 70 -9.18 11.46 24.44
C ASN A 70 -8.39 11.63 23.13
N ILE A 71 -7.39 10.78 22.89
CA ILE A 71 -6.63 10.78 21.63
C ILE A 71 -7.54 10.40 20.46
N TRP A 72 -8.29 9.31 20.59
CA TRP A 72 -9.22 8.85 19.56
C TRP A 72 -10.36 9.83 19.31
N ASN A 73 -11.00 10.36 20.36
CA ASN A 73 -12.06 11.35 20.19
C ASN A 73 -11.56 12.64 19.53
N LYS A 74 -10.34 13.10 19.84
CA LYS A 74 -9.74 14.24 19.14
C LYS A 74 -9.54 13.98 17.64
N LEU A 75 -9.22 12.73 17.27
CA LEU A 75 -9.10 12.32 15.87
C LEU A 75 -10.47 12.27 15.20
N PHE A 76 -11.46 11.62 15.82
CA PHE A 76 -12.82 11.53 15.29
C PHE A 76 -13.51 12.88 15.16
N HIS A 77 -13.19 13.86 16.02
CA HIS A 77 -13.69 15.23 15.89
C HIS A 77 -13.16 15.99 14.66
N ARG A 78 -12.25 15.43 13.87
CA ARG A 78 -11.89 16.00 12.55
C ARG A 78 -13.00 15.84 11.52
N VAL A 79 -13.88 14.86 11.69
CA VAL A 79 -15.04 14.64 10.82
C VAL A 79 -16.27 14.34 11.68
N LEU A 80 -17.16 15.33 11.78
CA LEU A 80 -18.44 15.20 12.46
C LEU A 80 -19.51 14.87 11.42
N VAL A 81 -20.25 13.78 11.64
CA VAL A 81 -21.37 13.38 10.78
C VAL A 81 -22.68 13.57 11.53
N GLU A 82 -23.66 14.18 10.85
CA GLU A 82 -25.01 14.42 11.39
C GLU A 82 -26.04 13.63 10.58
N GLY A 83 -27.16 13.27 11.21
CA GLY A 83 -28.18 12.42 10.61
C GLY A 83 -27.80 10.93 10.53
N GLY A 84 -28.51 10.17 9.69
CA GLY A 84 -28.31 8.74 9.49
C GLY A 84 -28.82 7.85 10.65
N THR A 85 -28.77 6.54 10.44
CA THR A 85 -29.07 5.54 11.48
C THR A 85 -27.86 5.35 12.39
N GLU A 86 -28.08 4.75 13.56
CA GLU A 86 -26.98 4.34 14.44
C GLU A 86 -26.01 3.38 13.74
N ALA A 87 -26.52 2.43 12.95
CA ALA A 87 -25.70 1.51 12.18
C ALA A 87 -24.78 2.25 11.19
N GLN A 88 -25.30 3.25 10.46
CA GLN A 88 -24.49 4.05 9.53
C GLN A 88 -23.38 4.83 10.25
N ARG A 89 -23.67 5.43 11.41
CA ARG A 89 -22.65 6.13 12.22
C ARG A 89 -21.60 5.17 12.77
N THR A 90 -22.02 4.00 13.23
CA THR A 90 -21.11 2.95 13.69
C THR A 90 -20.20 2.47 12.58
N THR A 91 -20.72 2.22 11.38
CA THR A 91 -19.92 1.87 10.20
C THR A 91 -18.93 2.98 9.88
N PHE A 92 -19.39 4.24 9.83
CA PHE A 92 -18.53 5.39 9.52
C PHE A 92 -17.35 5.51 10.49
N TYR A 93 -17.61 5.56 11.80
CA TYR A 93 -16.54 5.72 12.80
C TYR A 93 -15.66 4.48 12.93
N SER A 94 -16.18 3.28 12.66
CA SER A 94 -15.38 2.05 12.58
C SER A 94 -14.43 2.07 11.38
N CYS A 95 -14.90 2.51 10.21
CA CYS A 95 -14.05 2.70 9.03
C CYS A 95 -13.01 3.80 9.25
N LEU A 96 -13.40 4.93 9.87
CA LEU A 96 -12.47 6.01 10.19
C LEU A 96 -11.38 5.56 11.19
N TYR A 97 -11.74 4.74 12.18
CA TYR A 97 -10.78 4.06 13.05
C TYR A 97 -9.78 3.22 12.25
N ARG A 98 -10.28 2.35 11.34
CA ARG A 98 -9.42 1.49 10.50
C ARG A 98 -8.50 2.29 9.59
N ALA A 99 -9.00 3.39 9.01
CA ALA A 99 -8.24 4.30 8.18
C ALA A 99 -7.15 5.10 8.94
N ASN A 100 -7.01 4.88 10.25
CA ASN A 100 -6.04 5.55 11.12
C ASN A 100 -5.13 4.59 11.89
N LEU A 101 -5.14 3.30 11.52
CA LEU A 101 -4.21 2.31 12.08
C LEU A 101 -2.89 2.25 11.31
N PHE A 102 -2.96 2.38 9.98
CA PHE A 102 -1.81 2.39 9.09
C PHE A 102 -1.62 3.78 8.46
N SER A 103 -0.39 4.20 8.15
CA SER A 103 0.86 3.42 8.25
C SER A 103 1.44 3.37 9.66
N HIS A 104 2.08 2.25 9.99
CA HIS A 104 2.76 2.07 11.29
C HIS A 104 3.89 3.08 11.42
N ARG A 105 3.86 3.88 12.50
CA ARG A 105 4.97 4.76 12.87
C ARG A 105 6.17 3.91 13.28
N PHE A 106 7.19 3.87 12.43
CA PHE A 106 8.41 3.07 12.64
C PHE A 106 9.59 3.93 13.10
N PHE A 107 9.30 4.98 13.88
CA PHE A 107 10.31 5.85 14.48
C PHE A 107 10.01 6.09 15.95
N GLU A 108 11.06 6.36 16.70
CA GLU A 108 11.05 6.59 18.14
C GLU A 108 11.56 8.00 18.44
N ILE A 109 11.34 8.48 19.67
CA ILE A 109 11.79 9.80 20.11
C ILE A 109 12.98 9.63 21.03
N ASN A 110 14.13 10.19 20.66
CA ASN A 110 15.35 10.11 21.46
C ASN A 110 15.29 11.03 22.70
N LYS A 111 16.34 11.02 23.52
CA LYS A 111 16.43 11.82 24.76
C LYS A 111 16.34 13.34 24.51
N GLU A 112 16.75 13.80 23.34
CA GLU A 112 16.68 15.22 22.93
C GLU A 112 15.31 15.60 22.32
N GLY A 113 14.35 14.68 22.30
CA GLY A 113 13.02 14.91 21.73
C GLY A 113 12.97 14.86 20.19
N LYS A 114 14.00 14.31 19.55
CA LYS A 114 14.11 14.21 18.09
C LYS A 114 13.70 12.82 17.58
N PRO A 115 13.05 12.73 16.41
CA PRO A 115 12.67 11.47 15.81
C PRO A 115 13.91 10.77 15.22
N TYR A 116 13.97 9.45 15.40
CA TYR A 116 15.00 8.59 14.83
C TYR A 116 14.49 7.14 14.76
N TYR A 117 15.14 6.29 13.98
CA TYR A 117 14.68 4.91 13.77
C TYR A 117 15.83 3.96 13.48
N PHE A 118 15.63 2.69 13.81
CA PHE A 118 16.42 1.57 13.30
C PHE A 118 15.81 1.14 11.97
N SER A 119 16.52 1.36 10.87
CA SER A 119 15.98 1.12 9.53
C SER A 119 15.72 -0.37 9.31
N PRO A 120 14.50 -0.73 8.88
CA PRO A 120 14.21 -2.10 8.46
C PRO A 120 14.85 -2.42 7.10
N TYR A 121 15.41 -1.43 6.40
CA TYR A 121 15.95 -1.55 5.05
C TYR A 121 17.46 -1.80 5.04
N ASP A 122 18.24 -1.09 5.87
CA ASP A 122 19.70 -1.19 5.90
C ASP A 122 20.29 -1.63 7.26
N GLY A 123 19.45 -1.81 8.29
CA GLY A 123 19.87 -2.24 9.61
C GLY A 123 20.71 -1.21 10.38
N LYS A 124 20.60 0.08 10.05
CA LYS A 124 21.33 1.17 10.72
C LYS A 124 20.39 2.16 11.41
N LEU A 125 20.96 2.95 12.32
CA LEU A 125 20.24 4.07 12.93
C LEU A 125 20.27 5.29 12.02
N HIS A 126 19.11 5.89 11.81
CA HIS A 126 18.93 7.10 11.03
C HIS A 126 18.12 8.13 11.82
N GLY A 127 18.41 9.41 11.58
CA GLY A 127 17.57 10.50 12.09
C GLY A 127 16.33 10.70 11.24
N GLY A 128 15.28 11.29 11.81
CA GLY A 128 14.05 11.62 11.10
C GLY A 128 12.95 10.59 11.30
N TYR A 129 12.03 10.55 10.34
CA TYR A 129 10.81 9.75 10.40
C TYR A 129 10.94 8.51 9.52
N MET A 130 10.30 7.42 9.95
CA MET A 130 10.12 6.22 9.15
C MET A 130 8.73 5.64 9.40
N TYR A 131 8.14 5.06 8.38
CA TYR A 131 6.84 4.41 8.44
C TYR A 131 6.89 3.11 7.65
N THR A 132 6.08 2.13 8.04
CA THR A 132 6.01 0.84 7.36
C THR A 132 4.63 0.20 7.49
N ASP A 133 4.52 -1.09 7.18
CA ASP A 133 3.32 -1.91 7.19
C ASP A 133 2.26 -1.40 6.21
N ASN A 134 2.66 -1.20 4.96
CA ASN A 134 1.78 -0.66 3.93
C ASN A 134 2.04 -1.27 2.55
N GLY A 135 0.97 -1.65 1.86
CA GLY A 135 0.98 -2.06 0.46
C GLY A 135 0.40 -0.95 -0.40
N PHE A 136 1.23 -0.33 -1.24
CA PHE A 136 0.79 0.85 -1.97
C PHE A 136 -0.27 0.53 -3.02
N TRP A 137 -0.31 -0.70 -3.57
CA TRP A 137 -1.37 -1.17 -4.46
C TRP A 137 -2.79 -1.04 -3.88
N ASP A 138 -2.92 -1.18 -2.56
CA ASP A 138 -4.18 -0.95 -1.85
C ASP A 138 -4.41 0.54 -1.58
N THR A 139 -3.41 1.17 -0.98
CA THR A 139 -3.61 2.41 -0.21
C THR A 139 -3.48 3.69 -1.03
N PHE A 140 -2.87 3.64 -2.23
CA PHE A 140 -2.78 4.80 -3.13
C PHE A 140 -4.16 5.33 -3.55
N ARG A 141 -5.16 4.43 -3.60
CA ARG A 141 -6.49 4.69 -4.16
C ARG A 141 -7.29 5.68 -3.33
N ALA A 142 -7.22 5.58 -1.99
CA ALA A 142 -8.04 6.39 -1.09
C ALA A 142 -7.41 6.67 0.28
N GLN A 143 -6.59 5.77 0.82
CA GLN A 143 -6.01 5.95 2.16
C GLN A 143 -4.99 7.10 2.19
N PHE A 144 -4.02 7.12 1.27
CA PHE A 144 -3.09 8.24 1.16
C PHE A 144 -3.77 9.54 0.73
N PRO A 145 -4.71 9.54 -0.24
CA PRO A 145 -5.56 10.70 -0.49
C PRO A 145 -6.30 11.21 0.76
N LEU A 146 -6.82 10.33 1.62
CA LEU A 146 -7.44 10.73 2.89
C LEU A 146 -6.43 11.37 3.84
N ASN A 147 -5.19 10.86 3.90
CA ASN A 147 -4.11 11.46 4.69
C ASN A 147 -3.77 12.87 4.22
N THR A 148 -3.78 13.15 2.91
CA THR A 148 -3.55 14.51 2.40
C THR A 148 -4.58 15.52 2.93
N ILE A 149 -5.79 15.05 3.25
CA ILE A 149 -6.89 15.88 3.76
C ILE A 149 -6.84 15.96 5.29
N LEU A 150 -6.81 14.81 5.97
CA LEU A 150 -6.99 14.72 7.42
C LEU A 150 -5.66 14.77 8.20
N HIS A 151 -4.54 14.38 7.58
CA HIS A 151 -3.23 14.22 8.22
C HIS A 151 -2.06 14.84 7.42
N PRO A 152 -2.18 16.05 6.84
CA PRO A 152 -1.20 16.57 5.88
C PRO A 152 0.24 16.70 6.43
N LYS A 153 0.39 16.93 7.74
CA LYS A 153 1.71 16.93 8.39
C LYS A 153 2.34 15.53 8.41
N MET A 154 1.56 14.51 8.74
CA MET A 154 2.03 13.12 8.76
C MET A 154 2.38 12.68 7.33
N GLU A 155 1.52 13.01 6.38
CA GLU A 155 1.74 12.75 4.95
C GLU A 155 3.07 13.34 4.46
N GLY A 156 3.37 14.59 4.80
CA GLY A 156 4.63 15.21 4.45
C GLY A 156 5.86 14.55 5.10
N GLN A 157 5.72 14.01 6.32
CA GLN A 157 6.77 13.20 6.97
C GLN A 157 6.91 11.83 6.30
N TYR A 158 5.81 11.24 5.84
CA TYR A 158 5.81 9.98 5.11
C TYR A 158 6.53 10.11 3.77
N MET A 159 6.30 11.20 3.02
CA MET A 159 6.99 11.41 1.74
C MET A 159 8.52 11.52 1.91
N GLN A 160 8.98 12.15 2.99
CA GLN A 160 10.40 12.18 3.35
C GLN A 160 10.91 10.78 3.73
N ALA A 161 10.15 10.04 4.55
CA ALA A 161 10.48 8.66 4.93
C ALA A 161 10.55 7.72 3.72
N LEU A 162 9.68 7.92 2.73
CA LEU A 162 9.65 7.14 1.50
C LEU A 162 10.91 7.35 0.64
N LEU A 163 11.40 8.59 0.53
CA LEU A 163 12.68 8.87 -0.11
C LEU A 163 13.86 8.30 0.68
N ALA A 164 13.82 8.40 2.02
CA ALA A 164 14.86 7.83 2.86
C ALA A 164 14.91 6.29 2.73
N ALA A 165 13.76 5.61 2.68
CA ALA A 165 13.68 4.18 2.42
C ALA A 165 14.31 3.84 1.06
N GLN A 166 14.00 4.64 0.02
CA GLN A 166 14.58 4.46 -1.31
C GLN A 166 16.10 4.62 -1.31
N GLU A 167 16.67 5.58 -0.58
CA GLU A 167 18.11 5.71 -0.43
C GLU A 167 18.73 4.51 0.30
N GLN A 168 18.02 3.93 1.27
CA GLN A 168 18.54 2.88 2.15
C GLN A 168 18.54 1.49 1.50
N CYS A 169 17.55 1.15 0.67
CA CYS A 169 17.52 -0.13 -0.05
C CYS A 169 17.71 -0.01 -1.57
N GLY A 170 17.84 1.20 -2.11
CA GLY A 170 18.04 1.48 -3.53
C GLY A 170 16.76 1.56 -4.36
N TRP A 171 15.61 1.20 -3.78
CA TRP A 171 14.31 1.13 -4.48
C TRP A 171 13.18 1.67 -3.60
N PHE A 172 12.13 2.19 -4.21
CA PHE A 172 10.93 2.50 -3.44
C PHE A 172 10.33 1.21 -2.87
N PRO A 173 9.96 1.20 -1.59
CA PRO A 173 9.13 0.13 -1.09
C PRO A 173 7.79 0.13 -1.84
N ALA A 174 7.31 -1.05 -2.18
CA ALA A 174 6.00 -1.26 -2.79
C ALA A 174 5.04 -1.91 -1.79
N TRP A 175 5.55 -2.90 -1.04
CA TRP A 175 4.85 -3.48 0.10
C TRP A 175 5.82 -3.76 1.24
N SER A 176 5.70 -3.00 2.33
CA SER A 176 6.61 -3.11 3.46
C SER A 176 5.96 -3.80 4.67
N PHE A 177 6.66 -4.76 5.30
CA PHE A 177 6.30 -5.36 6.59
C PHE A 177 7.50 -6.07 7.28
N PRO A 178 8.31 -5.38 8.11
CA PRO A 178 8.50 -3.94 8.12
C PRO A 178 9.46 -3.47 7.01
N SER A 179 10.18 -4.39 6.34
CA SER A 179 11.01 -4.10 5.18
C SER A 179 10.29 -4.50 3.89
N GLU A 180 10.88 -4.21 2.73
CA GLU A 180 10.27 -4.54 1.44
C GLU A 180 10.06 -6.06 1.26
N THR A 181 8.87 -6.44 0.79
CA THR A 181 8.49 -7.83 0.52
C THR A 181 8.27 -8.10 -0.97
N GLY A 182 8.15 -7.07 -1.81
CA GLY A 182 8.00 -7.13 -3.26
C GLY A 182 6.57 -7.36 -3.75
N GLY A 183 5.60 -7.45 -2.84
CA GLY A 183 4.27 -7.92 -3.20
C GLY A 183 3.35 -6.87 -3.79
N MET A 184 2.24 -7.42 -4.30
CA MET A 184 1.35 -6.96 -5.38
C MET A 184 2.10 -6.46 -6.63
N LEU A 185 1.49 -5.52 -7.34
CA LEU A 185 1.93 -5.01 -8.64
C LEU A 185 1.83 -3.48 -8.67
N GLY A 186 2.42 -2.87 -9.70
CA GLY A 186 2.43 -1.42 -9.87
C GLY A 186 3.53 -0.73 -9.06
N ASN A 187 3.97 0.45 -9.48
CA ASN A 187 5.02 1.24 -8.83
C ASN A 187 4.42 2.48 -8.16
N HIS A 188 3.41 2.27 -7.32
CA HIS A 188 2.52 3.32 -6.83
C HIS A 188 3.15 4.34 -5.86
N ALA A 189 4.40 4.16 -5.45
CA ALA A 189 5.13 5.16 -4.66
C ALA A 189 5.12 6.55 -5.32
N ILE A 190 5.20 6.61 -6.66
CA ILE A 190 5.11 7.88 -7.39
C ILE A 190 3.72 8.52 -7.31
N SER A 191 2.65 7.71 -7.21
CA SER A 191 1.29 8.22 -7.05
C SER A 191 1.16 9.00 -5.74
N LEU A 192 1.73 8.47 -4.65
CA LEU A 192 1.72 9.12 -3.34
C LEU A 192 2.48 10.47 -3.41
N LEU A 193 3.69 10.46 -3.96
CA LEU A 193 4.54 11.65 -4.09
C LEU A 193 3.88 12.73 -4.97
N ALA A 194 3.33 12.34 -6.12
CA ALA A 194 2.64 13.25 -7.03
C ALA A 194 1.36 13.83 -6.39
N ASP A 195 0.53 13.00 -5.75
CA ASP A 195 -0.71 13.42 -5.09
C ASP A 195 -0.43 14.42 -3.95
N ALA A 196 0.55 14.12 -3.10
CA ALA A 196 1.01 15.04 -2.06
C ALA A 196 1.46 16.39 -2.66
N TRP A 197 2.28 16.36 -3.72
CA TRP A 197 2.82 17.57 -4.34
C TRP A 197 1.73 18.48 -4.92
N VAL A 198 0.80 17.92 -5.69
CA VAL A 198 -0.28 18.68 -6.35
C VAL A 198 -1.29 19.22 -5.34
N LYS A 199 -1.45 18.57 -4.18
CA LYS A 199 -2.27 19.05 -3.06
C LYS A 199 -1.53 20.00 -2.10
N GLY A 200 -0.29 20.38 -2.42
CA GLY A 200 0.46 21.40 -1.69
C GLY A 200 1.35 20.89 -0.56
N ILE A 201 1.46 19.57 -0.38
CA ILE A 201 2.37 18.94 0.59
C ILE A 201 3.73 18.75 -0.09
N ARG A 202 4.56 19.81 -0.05
CA ARG A 202 5.84 19.92 -0.78
C ARG A 202 7.03 19.81 0.16
N THR A 203 7.07 18.76 0.98
CA THR A 203 8.06 18.56 2.05
C THR A 203 9.29 17.76 1.62
N PHE A 204 9.36 17.33 0.37
CA PHE A 204 10.41 16.46 -0.17
C PHE A 204 11.02 17.06 -1.45
N ASP A 205 12.17 16.55 -1.89
CA ASP A 205 12.79 16.97 -3.15
C ASP A 205 12.10 16.25 -4.34
N PRO A 206 11.37 16.99 -5.21
CA PRO A 206 10.68 16.38 -6.34
C PRO A 206 11.64 15.85 -7.41
N GLN A 207 12.86 16.38 -7.54
CA GLN A 207 13.85 15.87 -8.49
C GLN A 207 14.39 14.52 -8.02
N GLN A 208 14.61 14.37 -6.71
CA GLN A 208 14.95 13.08 -6.11
C GLN A 208 13.85 12.04 -6.36
N ALA A 209 12.58 12.41 -6.14
CA ALA A 209 11.43 11.56 -6.40
C ALA A 209 11.36 11.11 -7.87
N LEU A 210 11.48 12.04 -8.82
CA LEU A 210 11.45 11.74 -10.25
C LEU A 210 12.61 10.85 -10.69
N LYS A 211 13.82 11.11 -10.19
CA LYS A 211 14.99 10.27 -10.45
C LYS A 211 14.82 8.86 -9.92
N ALA A 212 14.35 8.73 -8.69
CA ALA A 212 14.07 7.42 -8.09
C ALA A 212 12.99 6.67 -8.88
N TYR A 213 11.90 7.34 -9.25
CA TYR A 213 10.86 6.71 -10.04
C TYR A 213 11.32 6.34 -11.45
N SER A 214 12.15 7.17 -12.10
CA SER A 214 12.74 6.82 -13.39
C SER A 214 13.63 5.59 -13.30
N HIS A 215 14.30 5.37 -12.15
CA HIS A 215 15.02 4.13 -11.91
C HIS A 215 14.05 2.94 -11.80
N GLU A 216 12.97 3.04 -11.02
CA GLU A 216 11.92 2.01 -10.92
C GLU A 216 11.32 1.65 -12.29
N ALA A 217 10.91 2.66 -13.06
CA ALA A 217 10.19 2.51 -14.32
C ALA A 217 11.04 1.89 -15.43
N ASN A 218 12.36 1.87 -15.29
CA ASN A 218 13.28 1.39 -16.33
C ASN A 218 14.11 0.16 -15.91
N ASN A 219 13.99 -0.32 -14.67
CA ASN A 219 14.81 -1.39 -14.15
C ASN A 219 13.97 -2.40 -13.37
N LYS A 220 14.43 -3.66 -13.35
CA LYS A 220 13.85 -4.71 -12.52
C LYS A 220 14.40 -4.61 -11.10
N GLY A 221 13.52 -4.51 -10.11
CA GLY A 221 13.87 -4.54 -8.70
C GLY A 221 14.28 -5.94 -8.21
N PRO A 222 15.00 -6.03 -7.08
CA PRO A 222 15.40 -7.30 -6.50
C PRO A 222 14.25 -8.03 -5.78
N TRP A 223 13.13 -7.36 -5.50
CA TRP A 223 11.93 -7.93 -4.86
C TRP A 223 10.76 -8.03 -5.84
N GLY A 224 9.89 -9.03 -5.63
CA GLY A 224 8.63 -9.34 -6.33
C GLY A 224 8.25 -8.58 -7.62
N GLY A 225 6.98 -8.21 -7.74
CA GLY A 225 6.39 -7.68 -8.98
C GLY A 225 6.18 -6.16 -8.99
N ALA A 226 6.05 -5.56 -7.81
CA ALA A 226 5.78 -4.13 -7.63
C ALA A 226 7.04 -3.28 -7.38
N ASN A 227 8.19 -3.91 -7.15
CA ASN A 227 9.46 -3.23 -6.96
C ASN A 227 10.24 -3.21 -8.29
N GLY A 228 10.32 -2.03 -8.91
CA GLY A 228 10.72 -1.88 -10.29
C GLY A 228 9.74 -2.49 -11.30
N ARG A 229 10.18 -2.58 -12.56
CA ARG A 229 9.43 -3.18 -13.68
C ARG A 229 10.21 -4.33 -14.31
N GLY A 230 9.74 -5.56 -14.12
CA GLY A 230 10.42 -6.76 -14.61
C GLY A 230 10.65 -6.80 -16.13
N LEU A 231 9.73 -6.24 -16.92
CA LEU A 231 9.80 -6.17 -18.39
C LEU A 231 9.79 -4.71 -18.89
N ALA A 232 10.49 -3.81 -18.17
CA ALA A 232 10.53 -2.37 -18.44
C ALA A 232 10.81 -2.04 -19.91
N SER A 233 11.88 -2.60 -20.49
CA SER A 233 12.27 -2.31 -21.88
C SER A 233 11.18 -2.69 -22.87
N TYR A 234 10.56 -3.87 -22.69
CA TYR A 234 9.48 -4.30 -23.57
C TYR A 234 8.26 -3.39 -23.41
N TYR A 235 7.87 -3.06 -22.18
CA TYR A 235 6.76 -2.14 -21.90
C TYR A 235 6.98 -0.75 -22.54
N ASN A 236 8.18 -0.19 -22.40
CA ASN A 236 8.53 1.12 -22.95
C ASN A 236 8.55 1.13 -24.49
N GLU A 237 8.94 0.02 -25.11
CA GLU A 237 8.99 -0.11 -26.57
C GLU A 237 7.62 -0.41 -27.19
N HIS A 238 6.89 -1.38 -26.63
CA HIS A 238 5.68 -1.95 -27.22
C HIS A 238 4.38 -1.44 -26.60
N GLY A 239 4.46 -0.75 -25.45
CA GLY A 239 3.32 -0.16 -24.76
C GLY A 239 2.49 -1.13 -23.93
N TYR A 240 2.99 -2.33 -23.63
CA TYR A 240 2.37 -3.28 -22.70
C TYR A 240 3.38 -4.31 -22.20
N VAL A 241 3.08 -4.93 -21.07
CA VAL A 241 3.78 -6.12 -20.56
C VAL A 241 3.17 -7.35 -21.27
N PRO A 242 3.98 -8.15 -21.99
CA PRO A 242 3.48 -9.30 -22.71
C PRO A 242 3.13 -10.42 -21.72
N TYR A 243 2.01 -11.08 -21.95
CA TYR A 243 1.57 -12.20 -21.14
C TYR A 243 2.31 -13.48 -21.53
N SER A 244 2.72 -14.21 -20.50
CA SER A 244 3.14 -15.61 -20.56
C SER A 244 2.75 -16.27 -19.24
N GLU A 245 2.80 -17.60 -19.16
CA GLU A 245 2.57 -18.31 -17.89
C GLU A 245 3.55 -17.90 -16.78
N LYS A 246 4.68 -17.27 -17.14
CA LYS A 246 5.69 -16.74 -16.21
C LYS A 246 5.47 -15.26 -15.86
N THR A 247 4.52 -14.59 -16.51
CA THR A 247 4.27 -13.15 -16.37
C THR A 247 2.84 -12.94 -15.89
N LEU A 248 2.61 -13.27 -14.61
CA LEU A 248 1.31 -13.10 -13.97
C LEU A 248 0.95 -11.61 -13.85
N GLY A 249 -0.33 -11.29 -14.02
CA GLY A 249 -0.84 -9.92 -13.96
C GLY A 249 -0.37 -9.01 -15.08
N ALA A 250 0.02 -9.53 -16.26
CA ALA A 250 0.59 -8.72 -17.34
C ALA A 250 -0.29 -7.52 -17.78
N THR A 251 -1.60 -7.72 -17.95
CA THR A 251 -2.55 -6.65 -18.27
C THR A 251 -2.71 -5.70 -17.09
N ALA A 252 -2.85 -6.22 -15.87
CA ALA A 252 -2.96 -5.43 -14.65
C ALA A 252 -1.74 -4.51 -14.44
N GLN A 253 -0.53 -5.07 -14.52
CA GLN A 253 0.73 -4.34 -14.46
C GLN A 253 0.79 -3.22 -15.52
N SER A 254 0.41 -3.52 -16.76
CA SER A 254 0.48 -2.53 -17.84
C SER A 254 -0.45 -1.33 -17.61
N LEU A 255 -1.63 -1.58 -17.06
CA LEU A 255 -2.62 -0.55 -16.73
C LEU A 255 -2.13 0.34 -15.58
N GLU A 256 -1.63 -0.28 -14.51
CA GLU A 256 -1.09 0.44 -13.37
C GLU A 256 0.19 1.22 -13.74
N TYR A 257 1.09 0.66 -14.55
CA TYR A 257 2.26 1.39 -15.05
C TYR A 257 1.88 2.63 -15.87
N ALA A 258 0.81 2.56 -16.67
CA ALA A 258 0.34 3.72 -17.42
C ALA A 258 -0.18 4.83 -16.49
N TYR A 259 -0.86 4.45 -15.40
CA TYR A 259 -1.28 5.38 -14.36
C TYR A 259 -0.09 5.95 -13.57
N ASP A 260 0.88 5.13 -13.20
CA ASP A 260 2.07 5.58 -12.49
C ASP A 260 2.90 6.54 -13.36
N ASP A 261 3.00 6.27 -14.67
CA ASP A 261 3.69 7.16 -15.63
C ASP A 261 2.95 8.49 -15.76
N PHE A 262 1.61 8.52 -15.67
CA PHE A 262 0.85 9.76 -15.55
C PHE A 262 1.20 10.53 -14.26
N CYS A 263 1.40 9.84 -13.14
CA CYS A 263 1.79 10.47 -11.88
C CYS A 263 3.20 11.07 -11.98
N GLY A 264 4.16 10.33 -12.55
CA GLY A 264 5.51 10.81 -12.84
C GLY A 264 5.50 12.02 -13.77
N TYR A 265 4.74 11.95 -14.87
CA TYR A 265 4.53 13.08 -15.78
C TYR A 265 3.95 14.31 -15.06
N THR A 266 2.96 14.11 -14.19
CA THR A 266 2.29 15.18 -13.46
C THR A 266 3.25 15.88 -12.50
N LEU A 267 4.05 15.12 -11.75
CA LEU A 267 5.08 15.68 -10.88
C LEU A 267 6.14 16.43 -11.71
N ALA A 268 6.64 15.84 -12.79
CA ALA A 268 7.63 16.45 -13.69
C ALA A 268 7.12 17.77 -14.26
N LYS A 269 5.87 17.80 -14.72
CA LYS A 269 5.20 19.01 -15.22
C LYS A 269 5.06 20.06 -14.14
N ALA A 270 4.69 19.68 -12.93
CA ALA A 270 4.52 20.60 -11.81
C ALA A 270 5.83 21.32 -11.40
N VAL A 271 6.99 20.71 -11.69
CA VAL A 271 8.31 21.27 -11.39
C VAL A 271 9.09 21.73 -12.62
N GLY A 272 8.47 21.70 -13.81
CA GLY A 272 9.08 22.14 -15.06
C GLY A 272 10.22 21.25 -15.55
N ASN A 273 10.30 19.98 -15.12
CA ASN A 273 11.33 19.06 -15.60
C ASN A 273 10.90 18.42 -16.92
N LYS A 274 11.42 18.96 -18.04
CA LYS A 274 11.09 18.50 -19.38
C LYS A 274 11.57 17.09 -19.69
N GLU A 275 12.72 16.67 -19.17
CA GLU A 275 13.28 15.33 -19.40
C GLU A 275 12.31 14.25 -18.94
N TYR A 276 11.79 14.35 -17.71
CA TYR A 276 10.83 13.39 -17.18
C TYR A 276 9.42 13.55 -17.77
N MET A 277 9.04 14.75 -18.20
CA MET A 277 7.81 14.92 -18.98
C MET A 277 7.87 14.14 -20.29
N ASP A 278 8.99 14.21 -21.02
CA ASP A 278 9.17 13.52 -22.28
C ASP A 278 9.27 12.00 -22.06
N ALA A 279 9.93 11.56 -20.98
CA ALA A 279 10.07 10.15 -20.64
C ALA A 279 8.72 9.46 -20.33
N PHE A 280 7.85 10.09 -19.54
CA PHE A 280 6.61 9.45 -19.08
C PHE A 280 5.37 9.83 -19.91
N GLY A 281 5.40 10.96 -20.61
CA GLY A 281 4.23 11.51 -21.30
C GLY A 281 3.67 10.65 -22.43
N LYS A 282 4.51 9.84 -23.09
CA LYS A 282 4.04 8.85 -24.07
C LYS A 282 3.40 7.65 -23.36
N ASN A 283 4.08 7.11 -22.36
CA ASN A 283 3.74 5.84 -21.74
C ASN A 283 2.44 5.90 -20.92
N MET A 284 2.03 7.08 -20.43
CA MET A 284 0.73 7.20 -19.77
C MET A 284 -0.46 6.81 -20.65
N TYR A 285 -0.31 6.74 -21.98
CA TYR A 285 -1.37 6.27 -22.88
C TYR A 285 -1.28 4.79 -23.25
N ASN A 286 -0.34 4.04 -22.68
CA ASN A 286 -0.09 2.63 -23.00
C ASN A 286 -1.29 1.72 -22.73
N TYR A 287 -2.22 2.10 -21.85
CA TYR A 287 -3.49 1.37 -21.64
C TYR A 287 -4.26 1.12 -22.94
N LYS A 288 -4.12 2.00 -23.95
CA LYS A 288 -4.79 1.87 -25.25
C LYS A 288 -4.33 0.64 -26.04
N SER A 289 -3.11 0.15 -25.80
CA SER A 289 -2.55 -0.99 -26.52
C SER A 289 -3.24 -2.31 -26.18
N LEU A 290 -3.91 -2.37 -25.02
CA LEU A 290 -4.54 -3.57 -24.49
C LEU A 290 -6.06 -3.59 -24.68
N TYR A 291 -6.68 -2.49 -25.13
CA TYR A 291 -8.10 -2.51 -25.42
C TYR A 291 -8.38 -3.24 -26.74
N ASP A 292 -9.06 -4.37 -26.65
CA ASP A 292 -9.52 -5.12 -27.82
C ASP A 292 -10.95 -4.66 -28.20
N PRO A 293 -11.13 -3.98 -29.34
CA PRO A 293 -12.46 -3.53 -29.76
C PRO A 293 -13.41 -4.69 -30.11
N GLY A 294 -12.90 -5.88 -30.44
CA GLY A 294 -13.73 -7.05 -30.78
C GLY A 294 -14.46 -7.61 -29.58
N THR A 295 -13.76 -7.74 -28.45
CA THR A 295 -14.34 -8.21 -27.18
C THR A 295 -14.81 -7.08 -26.27
N ARG A 296 -14.36 -5.84 -26.53
CA ARG A 296 -14.62 -4.64 -25.72
C ARG A 296 -14.09 -4.78 -24.28
N PHE A 297 -12.93 -5.42 -24.16
CA PHE A 297 -12.20 -5.62 -22.90
C PHE A 297 -10.73 -5.20 -23.04
N MET A 298 -10.11 -4.82 -21.91
CA MET A 298 -8.66 -4.82 -21.78
C MET A 298 -8.20 -6.28 -21.78
N ARG A 299 -7.41 -6.70 -22.78
CA ARG A 299 -6.95 -8.07 -22.99
C ARG A 299 -5.44 -8.13 -23.04
N ALA A 300 -4.89 -9.26 -22.63
CA ALA A 300 -3.47 -9.52 -22.77
C ALA A 300 -3.08 -9.82 -24.22
N LYS A 301 -1.84 -9.43 -24.54
CA LYS A 301 -1.13 -9.83 -25.76
C LYS A 301 0.12 -10.62 -25.40
N ASP A 302 0.53 -11.53 -26.28
CA ASP A 302 1.81 -12.21 -26.18
C ASP A 302 2.99 -11.30 -26.58
N ASP A 303 4.20 -11.85 -26.55
CA ASP A 303 5.44 -11.17 -26.94
C ASP A 303 5.52 -10.85 -28.44
N LYS A 304 4.57 -11.33 -29.25
CA LYS A 304 4.45 -11.09 -30.70
C LYS A 304 3.28 -10.15 -31.03
N GLY A 305 2.61 -9.58 -30.04
CA GLY A 305 1.49 -8.65 -30.23
C GLY A 305 0.17 -9.32 -30.58
N LYS A 306 0.07 -10.64 -30.48
CA LYS A 306 -1.19 -11.37 -30.71
C LYS A 306 -2.01 -11.41 -29.43
N TRP A 307 -3.32 -11.25 -29.56
CA TRP A 307 -4.23 -11.46 -28.43
C TRP A 307 -4.13 -12.89 -27.91
N VAL A 308 -4.12 -13.03 -26.58
CA VAL A 308 -4.13 -14.33 -25.93
C VAL A 308 -5.50 -14.98 -26.13
N GLU A 309 -5.50 -16.23 -26.59
CA GLU A 309 -6.68 -17.03 -26.88
C GLU A 309 -6.57 -18.42 -26.21
N PRO A 310 -7.68 -19.04 -25.78
CA PRO A 310 -9.04 -18.50 -25.79
C PRO A 310 -9.22 -17.38 -24.76
N PHE A 311 -10.09 -16.41 -25.05
CA PHE A 311 -10.46 -15.35 -24.10
C PHE A 311 -11.78 -15.63 -23.38
N ASP A 312 -11.72 -15.64 -22.05
CA ASP A 312 -12.87 -15.64 -21.17
C ASP A 312 -12.80 -14.39 -20.26
N PRO A 313 -13.74 -13.43 -20.36
CA PRO A 313 -13.73 -12.22 -19.55
C PRO A 313 -13.99 -12.49 -18.06
N LEU A 314 -14.54 -13.66 -17.71
CA LEU A 314 -14.81 -14.05 -16.33
C LEU A 314 -13.62 -14.74 -15.66
N ALA A 315 -12.66 -15.25 -16.42
CA ALA A 315 -11.52 -15.98 -15.88
C ALA A 315 -10.61 -15.08 -15.03
N TRP A 316 -10.43 -15.48 -13.76
CA TRP A 316 -9.58 -14.77 -12.81
C TRP A 316 -8.11 -15.16 -12.93
N GLY A 317 -7.22 -14.25 -12.54
CA GLY A 317 -5.78 -14.46 -12.57
C GLY A 317 -5.22 -14.41 -14.00
N GLY A 318 -4.08 -15.04 -14.26
CA GLY A 318 -3.46 -14.97 -15.58
C GLY A 318 -2.99 -13.56 -15.89
N PRO A 319 -3.53 -12.90 -16.92
CA PRO A 319 -3.15 -11.53 -17.24
C PRO A 319 -3.66 -10.50 -16.22
N TYR A 320 -4.52 -10.91 -15.30
CA TYR A 320 -5.06 -10.08 -14.22
C TYR A 320 -4.56 -10.55 -12.85
N THR A 321 -4.76 -9.72 -11.83
CA THR A 321 -4.49 -10.05 -10.42
C THR A 321 -5.74 -9.77 -9.60
N GLU A 322 -6.14 -10.71 -8.75
CA GLU A 322 -7.30 -10.62 -7.84
C GLU A 322 -8.58 -10.13 -8.54
N GLY A 323 -8.76 -10.56 -9.79
CA GLY A 323 -9.88 -10.16 -10.61
C GLY A 323 -9.78 -10.74 -12.01
N ASN A 324 -10.71 -10.29 -12.85
CA ASN A 324 -10.82 -10.67 -14.25
C ASN A 324 -10.94 -9.42 -15.15
N ALA A 325 -11.28 -9.61 -16.43
CA ALA A 325 -11.38 -8.52 -17.40
C ALA A 325 -12.45 -7.48 -17.04
N TRP A 326 -13.54 -7.89 -16.37
CA TRP A 326 -14.60 -6.98 -15.92
C TRP A 326 -14.13 -6.00 -14.85
N HIS A 327 -13.20 -6.41 -13.99
CA HIS A 327 -12.65 -5.54 -12.95
C HIS A 327 -11.57 -4.62 -13.52
N TRP A 328 -10.64 -5.17 -14.29
CA TRP A 328 -9.46 -4.45 -14.76
C TRP A 328 -9.73 -3.49 -15.92
N GLN A 329 -10.84 -3.62 -16.64
CA GLN A 329 -11.26 -2.71 -17.72
C GLN A 329 -11.29 -1.23 -17.28
N TRP A 330 -11.52 -0.98 -15.99
CA TRP A 330 -11.73 0.36 -15.44
C TRP A 330 -10.47 1.02 -14.90
N SER A 331 -9.32 0.32 -14.90
CA SER A 331 -8.04 0.84 -14.37
C SER A 331 -7.38 1.82 -15.35
N VAL A 332 -8.05 2.96 -15.57
CA VAL A 332 -7.62 4.09 -16.41
C VAL A 332 -8.00 5.39 -15.69
N PHE A 333 -7.55 5.54 -14.43
CA PHE A 333 -7.96 6.62 -13.52
C PHE A 333 -7.68 8.02 -14.10
N HIS A 334 -6.57 8.15 -14.82
CA HIS A 334 -6.05 9.41 -15.35
C HIS A 334 -6.66 9.85 -16.69
N ASP A 335 -7.34 8.97 -17.43
CA ASP A 335 -7.88 9.27 -18.76
C ASP A 335 -9.21 8.56 -19.04
N VAL A 336 -10.19 8.78 -18.17
CA VAL A 336 -11.58 8.27 -18.33
C VAL A 336 -12.17 8.69 -19.68
N ASN A 337 -11.86 9.90 -20.17
CA ASN A 337 -12.31 10.36 -21.48
C ASN A 337 -11.69 9.56 -22.63
N GLY A 338 -10.42 9.20 -22.54
CA GLY A 338 -9.76 8.31 -23.48
C GLY A 338 -10.41 6.92 -23.48
N LEU A 339 -10.73 6.38 -22.31
CA LEU A 339 -11.45 5.12 -22.17
C LEU A 339 -12.85 5.14 -22.80
N ILE A 340 -13.62 6.20 -22.57
CA ILE A 340 -14.92 6.44 -23.22
C ILE A 340 -14.79 6.41 -24.74
N LYS A 341 -13.75 7.05 -25.30
CA LYS A 341 -13.51 7.06 -26.74
C LYS A 341 -13.18 5.68 -27.28
N LEU A 342 -12.36 4.88 -26.58
CA LEU A 342 -12.08 3.49 -26.95
C LEU A 342 -13.36 2.64 -26.99
N MET A 343 -14.30 2.89 -26.07
CA MET A 343 -15.58 2.20 -26.03
C MET A 343 -16.60 2.68 -27.07
N GLY A 344 -16.27 3.69 -27.88
CA GLY A 344 -17.18 4.26 -28.89
C GLY A 344 -18.16 5.29 -28.34
N GLY A 345 -17.84 5.94 -27.21
CA GLY A 345 -18.59 7.06 -26.65
C GLY A 345 -19.43 6.72 -25.42
N ASN A 346 -20.03 7.77 -24.83
CA ASN A 346 -20.71 7.72 -23.52
C ASN A 346 -21.78 6.62 -23.44
N LYS A 347 -22.59 6.45 -24.48
CA LYS A 347 -23.66 5.45 -24.49
C LYS A 347 -23.12 4.03 -24.26
N ASN A 348 -22.03 3.67 -24.94
CA ASN A 348 -21.42 2.35 -24.82
C ASN A 348 -20.66 2.17 -23.50
N PHE A 349 -20.04 3.25 -23.02
CA PHE A 349 -19.35 3.25 -21.72
C PHE A 349 -20.33 3.04 -20.57
N THR A 350 -21.43 3.81 -20.52
CA THR A 350 -22.48 3.67 -19.52
C THR A 350 -23.12 2.29 -19.57
N ALA A 351 -23.48 1.80 -20.77
CA ALA A 351 -24.03 0.45 -20.90
C ALA A 351 -23.06 -0.65 -20.42
N LYS A 352 -21.74 -0.45 -20.59
CA LYS A 352 -20.72 -1.38 -20.08
C LYS A 352 -20.63 -1.33 -18.55
N ILE A 353 -20.75 -0.15 -17.93
CA ILE A 353 -20.83 -0.03 -16.47
C ILE A 353 -22.11 -0.70 -15.95
N ASP A 354 -23.26 -0.40 -16.55
CA ASP A 354 -24.55 -0.99 -16.15
C ASP A 354 -24.47 -2.52 -16.18
N SER A 355 -23.79 -3.09 -17.19
CA SER A 355 -23.59 -4.54 -17.28
C SER A 355 -22.79 -5.14 -16.11
N VAL A 356 -21.88 -4.41 -15.47
CA VAL A 356 -21.16 -4.92 -14.28
C VAL A 356 -22.13 -5.28 -13.16
N PHE A 357 -23.24 -4.55 -13.03
CA PHE A 357 -24.22 -4.76 -11.97
C PHE A 357 -25.39 -5.66 -12.37
N SER A 358 -25.53 -5.99 -13.66
CA SER A 358 -26.59 -6.87 -14.16
C SER A 358 -26.11 -8.27 -14.54
N GLU A 359 -24.82 -8.42 -14.86
CA GLU A 359 -24.23 -9.72 -15.14
C GLU A 359 -24.17 -10.57 -13.85
N PRO A 360 -24.37 -11.89 -13.95
CA PRO A 360 -24.31 -12.76 -12.78
C PRO A 360 -22.88 -12.82 -12.23
N SER A 361 -22.75 -12.92 -10.90
CA SER A 361 -21.48 -13.14 -10.19
C SER A 361 -20.93 -14.56 -10.37
N THR A 362 -20.89 -15.06 -11.61
CA THR A 362 -20.36 -16.38 -11.96
C THR A 362 -18.85 -16.42 -11.71
N ILE A 363 -18.40 -17.42 -10.94
CA ILE A 363 -16.99 -17.62 -10.62
C ILE A 363 -16.33 -18.52 -11.66
N VAL A 364 -15.27 -18.01 -12.30
CA VAL A 364 -14.35 -18.80 -13.12
C VAL A 364 -12.94 -18.64 -12.53
N PRO A 365 -12.41 -19.65 -11.80
CA PRO A 365 -11.13 -19.54 -11.09
C PRO A 365 -9.93 -19.20 -11.97
N GLY A 366 -10.01 -19.50 -13.27
CA GLY A 366 -8.94 -19.26 -14.23
C GLY A 366 -7.63 -19.88 -13.77
N GLN A 367 -6.55 -19.10 -13.79
CA GLN A 367 -5.21 -19.61 -13.51
C GLN A 367 -4.94 -19.88 -12.01
N TYR A 368 -5.78 -19.38 -11.10
CA TYR A 368 -5.68 -19.75 -9.68
C TYR A 368 -5.98 -21.24 -9.44
N GLY A 369 -6.68 -21.91 -10.36
CA GLY A 369 -7.00 -23.33 -10.30
C GLY A 369 -7.98 -23.75 -9.19
N SER A 370 -8.34 -22.82 -8.30
CA SER A 370 -9.29 -23.01 -7.20
C SER A 370 -9.95 -21.68 -6.83
N VAL A 371 -11.10 -21.76 -6.16
CA VAL A 371 -11.83 -20.58 -5.68
C VAL A 371 -11.05 -19.96 -4.52
N ILE A 372 -10.63 -18.71 -4.67
CA ILE A 372 -10.02 -17.90 -3.61
C ILE A 372 -11.10 -17.09 -2.86
N HIS A 373 -10.74 -16.49 -1.73
CA HIS A 373 -11.72 -15.85 -0.87
C HIS A 373 -12.38 -14.63 -1.53
N GLU A 374 -11.64 -13.87 -2.34
CA GLU A 374 -12.10 -12.71 -3.10
C GLU A 374 -13.23 -13.07 -4.09
N MET A 375 -13.14 -14.24 -4.71
CA MET A 375 -14.21 -14.76 -5.57
C MET A 375 -15.46 -15.12 -4.76
N THR A 376 -15.25 -15.68 -3.57
CA THR A 376 -16.34 -16.03 -2.65
C THR A 376 -17.06 -14.77 -2.17
N GLU A 377 -16.31 -13.73 -1.81
CA GLU A 377 -16.84 -12.43 -1.40
C GLU A 377 -17.70 -11.79 -2.50
N MET A 378 -17.24 -11.80 -3.75
CA MET A 378 -18.03 -11.32 -4.90
C MET A 378 -19.38 -12.04 -5.02
N ALA A 379 -19.39 -13.36 -4.84
CA ALA A 379 -20.61 -14.17 -4.98
C ALA A 379 -21.59 -14.03 -3.80
N LEU A 380 -21.16 -13.46 -2.66
CA LEU A 380 -22.02 -13.21 -1.51
C LEU A 380 -22.84 -11.92 -1.59
N ILE A 381 -22.48 -11.01 -2.51
CA ILE A 381 -23.22 -9.77 -2.77
C ILE A 381 -24.49 -10.14 -3.54
N LYS A 382 -25.66 -9.95 -2.91
CA LYS A 382 -26.99 -10.18 -3.49
C LYS A 382 -27.67 -8.90 -3.90
#